data_AF-A0A183TPD7-F1
#
_entry.id   AF-A0A183TPD7-F1
#
_cell.length_a   1.000
_cell.length_b   1.000
_cell.length_c   1.000
_cell.angle_alpha   90.00
_cell.angle_beta   90.00
_cell.angle_gamma   90.00
#
_symmetry.space_group_name_H-M   'P 1'
#
loop_
_entity.id
_entity.type
_entity.pdbx_description
1 polymer ?
#
loop_
_entity_poly.entity_id
_entity_poly.type
_entity_poly.pdbx_seq_one_letter_code
_entity_poly.pdbx_strand_id
1 'polypeptide(L)'
;MILSNLIIEMAESSLEPLDFYHLLDELETGNSGSCANAIRRLREHEVAAYQAGVGGPTGGLIANFIALLDERVADKELEIEKACSHNYQSFVDSVKELLCVQEEAEKLQSTLSEIRSSILDELNESFMALSASQSTLEQIDQCIAALQNSLPVLDQYERIEKSISDGRYYHALKTLENLEHYQLKSIQSYTFSACLQKRIPELRAEIKSASLAQLTDFLEEIRKHSVRLGAITMHRIAEKIGMRDDFLTKSEKRPVPARRIDDGSNSDVDETHYKELKLGKSKTVSGPS
;
A
#
# COMPACT_ATOMS: atom_id res chain seq x y z
N MET A 1 -80.60 -94.81 9.53
CA MET A 1 -80.23 -93.84 10.59
C MET A 1 -78.77 -93.89 10.96
N ILE A 2 -78.11 -95.05 11.07
CA ILE A 2 -76.67 -95.11 11.38
C ILE A 2 -75.81 -94.68 10.17
N LEU A 3 -76.14 -95.12 8.95
CA LEU A 3 -75.45 -94.69 7.72
C LEU A 3 -75.65 -93.21 7.38
N SER A 4 -76.78 -92.61 7.75
CA SER A 4 -77.04 -91.18 7.53
C SER A 4 -76.25 -90.31 8.50
N ASN A 5 -76.07 -90.75 9.77
CA ASN A 5 -75.24 -90.03 10.72
C ASN A 5 -73.74 -90.19 10.42
N LEU A 6 -73.32 -91.35 9.92
CA LEU A 6 -71.92 -91.59 9.54
C LEU A 6 -71.52 -90.78 8.29
N ILE A 7 -72.44 -90.56 7.35
CA ILE A 7 -72.20 -89.69 6.17
C ILE A 7 -72.14 -88.22 6.57
N ILE A 8 -72.89 -87.79 7.59
CA ILE A 8 -72.83 -86.43 8.12
C ILE A 8 -71.53 -86.20 8.91
N GLU A 9 -71.12 -87.13 9.78
CA GLU A 9 -69.81 -87.07 10.48
C GLU A 9 -68.61 -87.13 9.52
N MET A 10 -68.72 -87.89 8.41
CA MET A 10 -67.68 -87.94 7.37
C MET A 10 -67.66 -86.70 6.47
N ALA A 11 -68.77 -85.95 6.36
CA ALA A 11 -68.82 -84.69 5.63
C ALA A 11 -68.29 -83.52 6.47
N GLU A 12 -68.49 -83.56 7.79
CA GLU A 12 -68.00 -82.56 8.74
C GLU A 12 -66.47 -82.61 8.91
N SER A 13 -65.85 -83.76 8.60
CA SER A 13 -64.38 -83.95 8.58
C SER A 13 -63.70 -83.56 7.25
N SER A 14 -64.46 -83.08 6.26
CA SER A 14 -63.95 -82.73 4.91
C SER A 14 -63.77 -81.22 4.67
N LEU A 15 -64.21 -80.33 5.57
CA LEU A 15 -63.93 -78.90 5.45
C LEU A 15 -62.72 -78.56 6.32
N GLU A 16 -61.60 -78.20 5.68
CA GLU A 16 -60.51 -77.54 6.40
C GLU A 16 -61.06 -76.27 7.08
N PRO A 17 -60.87 -76.10 8.40
CA PRO A 17 -61.35 -74.91 9.10
C PRO A 17 -60.63 -73.69 8.54
N LEU A 18 -61.39 -72.67 8.12
CA LEU A 18 -60.81 -71.44 7.59
C LEU A 18 -60.02 -70.72 8.69
N ASP A 19 -58.70 -70.66 8.53
CA ASP A 19 -57.83 -69.92 9.45
C ASP A 19 -57.91 -68.41 9.17
N PHE A 20 -58.70 -67.70 9.97
CA PHE A 20 -58.86 -66.26 9.88
C PHE A 20 -57.57 -65.49 10.18
N TYR A 21 -56.65 -66.05 10.99
CA TYR A 21 -55.40 -65.39 11.34
C TYR A 21 -54.43 -65.37 10.16
N HIS A 22 -54.34 -66.45 9.40
CA HIS A 22 -53.56 -66.50 8.16
C HIS A 22 -54.09 -65.52 7.11
N LEU A 23 -55.41 -65.35 7.02
CA LEU A 23 -56.04 -64.37 6.13
C LEU A 23 -55.76 -62.92 6.54
N LEU A 24 -55.73 -62.64 7.85
CA LEU A 24 -55.36 -61.33 8.39
C LEU A 24 -53.88 -61.03 8.17
N ASP A 25 -52.99 -62.02 8.33
CA ASP A 25 -51.56 -61.86 8.07
C ASP A 25 -51.29 -61.60 6.58
N GLU A 26 -51.94 -62.34 5.68
CA GLU A 26 -51.91 -62.03 4.24
C GLU A 26 -52.42 -60.61 3.93
N LEU A 27 -53.45 -60.12 4.63
CA LEU A 27 -53.94 -58.75 4.49
C LEU A 27 -52.91 -57.71 4.95
N GLU A 28 -52.18 -57.98 6.03
CA GLU A 28 -51.11 -57.11 6.53
C GLU A 28 -49.91 -57.04 5.57
N THR A 29 -49.64 -58.10 4.80
CA THR A 29 -48.57 -58.06 3.77
C THR A 29 -48.86 -57.11 2.59
N GLY A 30 -50.10 -56.62 2.45
CA GLY A 30 -50.43 -55.50 1.57
C GLY A 30 -50.35 -55.77 0.06
N ASN A 31 -50.27 -57.02 -0.38
CA ASN A 31 -50.26 -57.36 -1.80
C ASN A 31 -51.58 -56.92 -2.47
N SER A 32 -51.51 -56.38 -3.69
CA SER A 32 -52.66 -55.81 -4.42
C SER A 32 -53.81 -56.79 -4.69
N GLY A 33 -53.59 -58.10 -4.52
CA GLY A 33 -54.59 -59.16 -4.60
C GLY A 33 -55.05 -59.73 -3.26
N SER A 34 -54.50 -59.28 -2.12
CA SER A 34 -54.74 -59.88 -0.80
C SER A 34 -56.20 -59.73 -0.36
N CYS A 35 -56.78 -58.53 -0.50
CA CYS A 35 -58.20 -58.30 -0.26
C CYS A 35 -59.10 -59.16 -1.16
N ALA A 36 -58.74 -59.29 -2.43
CA ALA A 36 -59.49 -60.14 -3.37
C ALA A 36 -59.37 -61.63 -3.02
N ASN A 37 -58.21 -62.09 -2.56
CA ASN A 37 -58.00 -63.46 -2.11
C ASN A 37 -58.78 -63.75 -0.82
N ALA A 38 -58.81 -62.82 0.13
CA ALA A 38 -59.57 -62.95 1.36
C ALA A 38 -61.07 -63.04 1.09
N ILE A 39 -61.61 -62.15 0.25
CA ILE A 39 -63.01 -62.19 -0.18
C ILE A 39 -63.33 -63.51 -0.92
N ARG A 40 -62.41 -63.97 -1.77
CA ARG A 40 -62.58 -65.24 -2.50
C ARG A 40 -62.60 -66.45 -1.55
N ARG A 41 -61.66 -66.53 -0.60
CA ARG A 41 -61.56 -67.62 0.39
C ARG A 41 -62.76 -67.67 1.33
N LEU A 42 -63.23 -66.51 1.81
CA LEU A 42 -64.45 -66.40 2.62
C LEU A 42 -65.67 -66.92 1.85
N ARG A 43 -65.83 -66.50 0.59
CA ARG A 43 -66.93 -66.95 -0.27
C ARG A 43 -66.85 -68.43 -0.62
N GLU A 44 -65.66 -68.95 -0.92
CA GLU A 44 -65.44 -70.38 -1.21
C GLU A 44 -65.83 -71.25 -0.01
N HIS A 45 -65.49 -70.81 1.20
CA HIS A 45 -65.85 -71.51 2.43
C HIS A 45 -67.37 -71.44 2.72
N GLU A 46 -68.02 -70.30 2.49
CA GLU A 46 -69.49 -70.18 2.60
C GLU A 46 -70.22 -71.11 1.62
N VAL A 47 -69.74 -71.22 0.37
CA VAL A 47 -70.31 -72.11 -0.65
C VAL A 47 -70.08 -73.58 -0.31
N ALA A 48 -68.90 -73.93 0.21
CA ALA A 48 -68.59 -75.29 0.67
C ALA A 48 -69.47 -75.72 1.86
N ALA A 49 -69.67 -74.83 2.84
CA ALA A 49 -70.54 -75.09 3.98
C ALA A 49 -72.01 -75.29 3.58
N TYR A 50 -72.48 -74.54 2.57
CA TYR A 50 -73.82 -74.70 1.99
C TYR A 50 -73.99 -76.06 1.29
N GLN A 51 -73.00 -76.47 0.49
CA GLN A 51 -73.02 -77.75 -0.24
C GLN A 51 -72.95 -78.96 0.69
N ALA A 52 -72.29 -78.83 1.85
CA ALA A 52 -72.19 -79.87 2.87
C ALA A 52 -73.49 -80.06 3.70
N GLY A 53 -74.50 -79.20 3.53
CA GLY A 53 -75.78 -79.32 4.25
C GLY A 53 -75.72 -78.92 5.74
N VAL A 54 -74.60 -78.34 6.19
CA VAL A 54 -74.34 -78.00 7.60
C VAL A 54 -74.85 -76.59 7.96
N GLY A 55 -75.22 -75.76 7.00
CA GLY A 55 -75.81 -74.45 7.28
C GLY A 55 -75.96 -73.57 6.04
N GLY A 56 -76.96 -72.68 6.07
CA GLY A 56 -77.25 -71.70 5.01
C GLY A 56 -76.22 -70.56 4.93
N PRO A 57 -76.48 -69.49 4.14
CA PRO A 57 -75.59 -68.32 4.03
C PRO A 57 -75.51 -67.61 5.38
N THR A 58 -74.57 -68.05 6.21
CA THR A 58 -74.49 -67.62 7.59
C THR A 58 -73.55 -66.43 7.60
N GLY A 59 -74.10 -65.23 7.44
CA GLY A 59 -73.36 -63.97 7.54
C GLY A 59 -72.62 -63.79 8.88
N GLY A 60 -72.79 -64.72 9.83
CA GLY A 60 -71.96 -64.84 11.03
C GLY A 60 -70.49 -65.12 10.75
N LEU A 61 -70.13 -65.81 9.65
CA LEU A 61 -68.71 -66.07 9.32
C LEU A 61 -68.01 -64.78 8.88
N ILE A 62 -68.67 -64.00 8.01
CA ILE A 62 -68.23 -62.66 7.62
C ILE A 62 -68.23 -61.70 8.82
N ALA A 63 -69.28 -61.73 9.65
CA ALA A 63 -69.34 -60.89 10.84
C ALA A 63 -68.22 -61.20 11.84
N ASN A 64 -67.87 -62.48 12.03
CA ASN A 64 -66.73 -62.89 12.85
C ASN A 64 -65.40 -62.44 12.27
N PHE A 65 -65.22 -62.54 10.95
CA PHE A 65 -64.01 -62.04 10.29
C PHE A 65 -63.87 -60.52 10.41
N ILE A 66 -64.96 -59.77 10.22
CA ILE A 66 -64.99 -58.32 10.41
C ILE A 66 -64.64 -57.97 11.86
N ALA A 67 -65.25 -58.66 12.85
CA ALA A 67 -64.96 -58.42 14.26
C ALA A 67 -63.48 -58.68 14.60
N LEU A 68 -62.89 -59.74 14.05
CA LEU A 68 -61.48 -60.07 14.24
C LEU A 68 -60.55 -59.06 13.53
N LEU A 69 -60.98 -58.54 12.38
CA LEU A 69 -60.27 -57.48 11.66
C LEU A 69 -60.31 -56.16 12.42
N ASP A 70 -61.47 -55.80 13.00
CA ASP A 70 -61.62 -54.61 13.85
C ASP A 70 -60.76 -54.72 15.13
N GLU A 71 -60.71 -55.91 15.77
CA GLU A 71 -59.82 -56.19 16.90
C GLU A 71 -58.35 -56.02 16.51
N ARG A 72 -57.96 -56.56 15.34
CA ARG A 72 -56.59 -56.43 14.83
C ARG A 72 -56.20 -54.99 14.50
N VAL A 73 -57.13 -54.21 13.94
CA VAL A 73 -56.94 -52.78 13.69
C VAL A 73 -56.76 -52.03 15.02
N ALA A 74 -57.58 -52.30 16.03
CA ALA A 74 -57.46 -51.69 17.35
C ALA A 74 -56.11 -52.02 18.02
N ASP A 75 -55.64 -53.26 17.91
CA ASP A 75 -54.32 -53.66 18.40
C ASP A 75 -53.19 -52.87 17.72
N LYS A 76 -53.30 -52.66 16.40
CA LYS A 76 -52.31 -51.89 15.63
C LYS A 76 -52.36 -50.40 15.96
N GLU A 77 -53.54 -49.82 16.14
CA GLU A 77 -53.67 -48.44 16.61
C GLU A 77 -53.02 -48.25 17.98
N LEU A 78 -53.21 -49.21 18.89
CA LEU A 78 -52.58 -49.18 20.21
C LEU A 78 -51.05 -49.37 20.15
N GLU A 79 -50.56 -50.23 19.25
CA GLU A 79 -49.12 -50.40 19.00
C GLU A 79 -48.49 -49.09 18.47
N ILE A 80 -49.17 -48.41 17.54
CA ILE A 80 -48.76 -47.11 17.00
C ILE A 80 -48.77 -46.04 18.10
N GLU A 81 -49.85 -45.95 18.89
CA GLU A 81 -49.95 -44.97 19.97
C GLU A 81 -48.85 -45.16 21.01
N LYS A 82 -48.55 -46.41 21.38
CA LYS A 82 -47.47 -46.73 22.31
C LYS A 82 -46.10 -46.37 21.75
N ALA A 83 -45.84 -46.65 20.47
CA ALA A 83 -44.60 -46.28 19.79
C ALA A 83 -44.43 -44.75 19.72
N CYS A 84 -45.50 -44.03 19.36
CA CYS A 84 -45.52 -42.57 19.30
C CYS A 84 -45.33 -41.96 20.69
N SER A 85 -46.07 -42.42 21.70
CA SER A 85 -45.96 -41.91 23.08
C SER A 85 -44.58 -42.17 23.68
N HIS A 86 -43.94 -43.29 23.36
CA HIS A 86 -42.60 -43.62 23.86
C HIS A 86 -41.53 -42.66 23.32
N ASN A 87 -41.61 -42.29 22.04
CA ASN A 87 -40.57 -41.50 21.38
C ASN A 87 -40.88 -39.99 21.31
N TYR A 88 -42.11 -39.56 21.62
CA TYR A 88 -42.51 -38.15 21.52
C TYR A 88 -41.64 -37.24 22.40
N GLN A 89 -41.37 -37.64 23.64
CA GLN A 89 -40.59 -36.83 24.57
C GLN A 89 -39.14 -36.65 24.08
N SER A 90 -38.49 -37.74 23.63
CA SER A 90 -37.13 -37.67 23.08
C SER A 90 -37.04 -36.82 21.81
N PHE A 91 -38.06 -36.86 20.96
CA PHE A 91 -38.15 -35.97 19.80
C PHE A 91 -38.26 -34.50 20.22
N VAL A 92 -39.17 -34.18 21.15
CA VAL A 92 -39.35 -32.82 21.67
C VAL A 92 -38.07 -32.29 22.30
N ASP A 93 -37.35 -33.11 23.07
CA ASP A 93 -36.11 -32.71 23.71
C ASP A 93 -34.99 -32.48 22.69
N SER A 94 -34.90 -33.34 21.66
CA SER A 94 -33.95 -33.14 20.54
C SER A 94 -34.20 -31.84 19.78
N VAL A 95 -35.48 -31.47 19.56
CA VAL A 95 -35.84 -30.21 18.90
C VAL A 95 -35.48 -29.01 19.78
N LYS A 96 -35.70 -29.08 21.10
CA LYS A 96 -35.31 -28.01 22.03
C LYS A 96 -33.80 -27.84 22.08
N GLU A 97 -33.03 -28.93 22.14
CA GLU A 97 -31.57 -28.86 22.11
C GLU A 97 -31.08 -28.23 20.79
N LEU A 98 -31.69 -28.58 19.66
CA LEU A 98 -31.33 -27.98 18.36
C LEU A 98 -31.58 -26.47 18.34
N LEU A 99 -32.69 -26.00 18.91
CA LEU A 99 -32.98 -24.57 19.04
C LEU A 99 -31.96 -23.86 19.95
N CYS A 100 -31.57 -24.50 21.06
CA CYS A 100 -30.53 -23.96 21.95
C CYS A 100 -29.19 -23.83 21.22
N VAL A 101 -28.78 -24.86 20.49
CA VAL A 101 -27.55 -24.84 19.67
C VAL A 101 -27.61 -23.75 18.60
N GLN A 102 -28.78 -23.52 17.98
CA GLN A 102 -28.96 -22.43 17.03
C GLN A 102 -28.72 -21.07 17.69
N GLU A 103 -29.32 -20.81 18.85
CA GLU A 103 -29.11 -19.55 19.59
C GLU A 103 -27.64 -19.34 20.00
N GLU A 104 -26.97 -20.42 20.43
CA GLU A 104 -25.54 -20.37 20.76
C GLU A 104 -24.67 -20.09 19.53
N ALA A 105 -24.99 -20.68 18.38
CA ALA A 105 -24.30 -20.44 17.12
C ALA A 105 -24.48 -18.98 16.66
N GLU A 106 -25.67 -18.40 16.82
CA GLU A 106 -25.94 -16.99 16.51
C GLU A 106 -25.13 -16.05 17.42
N LYS A 107 -25.06 -16.33 18.73
CA LYS A 107 -24.21 -15.58 19.68
C LYS A 107 -22.72 -15.71 19.35
N LEU A 108 -22.28 -16.90 18.94
CA LEU A 108 -20.89 -17.10 18.51
C LEU A 108 -20.60 -16.30 17.23
N GLN A 109 -21.55 -16.25 16.29
CA GLN A 109 -21.39 -15.47 15.08
C GLN A 109 -21.33 -13.96 15.37
N SER A 110 -22.15 -13.45 16.28
CA SER A 110 -22.11 -12.03 16.67
C SER A 110 -20.78 -11.68 17.34
N THR A 111 -20.34 -12.47 18.32
CA THR A 111 -19.06 -12.26 19.02
C THR A 111 -17.86 -12.38 18.07
N LEU A 112 -17.87 -13.32 17.13
CA LEU A 112 -16.82 -13.44 16.11
C LEU A 112 -16.80 -12.20 15.20
N SER A 113 -17.97 -11.67 14.83
CA SER A 113 -18.05 -10.43 14.06
C SER A 113 -17.49 -9.23 14.82
N GLU A 114 -17.81 -9.10 16.12
CA GLU A 114 -17.30 -8.05 17.00
C GLU A 114 -15.78 -8.11 17.17
N ILE A 115 -15.25 -9.31 17.46
CA ILE A 115 -13.80 -9.54 17.56
C ILE A 115 -13.13 -9.22 16.24
N ARG A 116 -13.70 -9.64 15.11
CA ARG A 116 -13.17 -9.35 13.78
C ARG A 116 -13.10 -7.84 13.53
N SER A 117 -14.15 -7.08 13.86
CA SER A 117 -14.11 -5.62 13.73
C SER A 117 -13.07 -4.98 14.65
N SER A 118 -13.00 -5.40 15.91
CA SER A 118 -12.03 -4.87 16.88
C SER A 118 -10.59 -5.08 16.42
N ILE A 119 -10.27 -6.29 15.95
CA ILE A 119 -8.93 -6.60 15.42
C ILE A 119 -8.65 -5.78 14.16
N LEU A 120 -9.63 -5.60 13.27
CA LEU A 120 -9.45 -4.78 12.07
C LEU A 120 -9.16 -3.32 12.41
N ASP A 121 -9.84 -2.76 13.41
CA ASP A 121 -9.65 -1.39 13.85
C ASP A 121 -8.27 -1.20 14.48
N GLU A 122 -7.83 -2.10 15.38
CA GLU A 122 -6.48 -2.08 15.97
C GLU A 122 -5.38 -2.24 14.91
N LEU A 123 -5.57 -3.15 13.94
CA LEU A 123 -4.63 -3.34 12.84
C LEU A 123 -4.57 -2.10 11.96
N ASN A 124 -5.70 -1.46 11.67
CA ASN A 124 -5.73 -0.25 10.86
C ASN A 124 -5.04 0.92 11.60
N GLU A 125 -5.28 1.08 12.90
CA GLU A 125 -4.60 2.10 13.71
C GLU A 125 -3.07 1.88 13.73
N SER A 126 -2.62 0.64 13.97
CA SER A 126 -1.19 0.31 13.95
C SER A 126 -0.56 0.51 12.57
N PHE A 127 -1.28 0.17 11.49
CA PHE A 127 -0.84 0.40 10.12
C PHE A 127 -0.71 1.90 9.81
N MET A 128 -1.67 2.71 10.25
CA MET A 128 -1.62 4.17 10.09
C MET A 128 -0.44 4.78 10.87
N ALA A 129 -0.20 4.32 12.10
CA ALA A 129 0.96 4.75 12.89
C ALA A 129 2.29 4.35 12.23
N LEU A 130 2.38 3.14 11.69
CA LEU A 130 3.55 2.67 10.96
C LEU A 130 3.78 3.47 9.68
N SER A 131 2.73 3.74 8.91
CA SER A 131 2.79 4.54 7.69
C SER A 131 3.22 5.98 7.97
N ALA A 132 2.71 6.58 9.05
CA ALA A 132 3.16 7.90 9.50
C ALA A 132 4.65 7.90 9.88
N SER A 133 5.12 6.88 10.60
CA SER A 133 6.55 6.70 10.93
C SER A 133 7.41 6.50 9.68
N GLN A 134 6.93 5.72 8.70
CA GLN A 134 7.63 5.55 7.43
C GLN A 134 7.74 6.88 6.66
N SER A 135 6.66 7.67 6.63
CA SER A 135 6.67 8.98 5.99
C SER A 135 7.64 9.95 6.66
N THR A 136 7.73 9.94 8.00
CA THR A 136 8.73 10.77 8.70
C THR A 136 10.16 10.30 8.43
N LEU A 137 10.41 8.99 8.34
CA LEU A 137 11.71 8.45 7.92
C LEU A 137 12.08 8.90 6.50
N GLU A 138 11.15 8.81 5.55
CA GLU A 138 11.38 9.28 4.17
C GLU A 138 11.67 10.79 4.12
N GLN A 139 10.96 11.60 4.92
CA GLN A 139 11.25 13.02 5.06
C GLN A 139 12.63 13.29 5.66
N ILE A 140 13.04 12.51 6.67
CA ILE A 140 14.37 12.58 7.27
C ILE A 140 15.43 12.22 6.23
N ASP A 141 15.25 11.15 5.46
CA ASP A 141 16.18 10.74 4.41
C ASP A 141 16.31 11.80 3.31
N GLN A 142 15.20 12.42 2.91
CA GLN A 142 15.21 13.57 1.99
C GLN A 142 15.97 14.77 2.57
N CYS A 143 15.80 15.06 3.86
CA CYS A 143 16.55 16.10 4.56
C CYS A 143 18.04 15.77 4.62
N ILE A 144 18.40 14.53 4.93
CA ILE A 144 19.80 14.06 4.96
C ILE A 144 20.43 14.21 3.57
N ALA A 145 19.76 13.75 2.52
CA ALA A 145 20.25 13.89 1.15
C ALA A 145 20.41 15.37 0.74
N ALA A 146 19.45 16.22 1.13
CA ALA A 146 19.54 17.67 0.90
C ALA A 146 20.74 18.29 1.61
N LEU A 147 20.97 17.93 2.88
CA LEU A 147 22.11 18.41 3.66
C LEU A 147 23.43 17.93 3.04
N GLN A 148 23.52 16.67 2.65
CA GLN A 148 24.70 16.08 1.98
C GLN A 148 25.04 16.80 0.68
N ASN A 149 24.04 17.20 -0.11
CA ASN A 149 24.26 17.98 -1.32
C ASN A 149 24.70 19.42 -1.02
N SER A 150 24.21 20.02 0.07
CA SER A 150 24.54 21.40 0.46
C SER A 150 25.90 21.57 1.14
N LEU A 151 26.39 20.55 1.84
CA LEU A 151 27.60 20.62 2.65
C LEU A 151 28.88 20.93 1.84
N PRO A 152 29.12 20.33 0.66
CA PRO A 152 30.27 20.68 -0.19
C PRO A 152 30.28 22.14 -0.66
N VAL A 153 29.11 22.77 -0.78
CA VAL A 153 28.97 24.16 -1.23
C VAL A 153 29.30 25.12 -0.10
N LEU A 154 28.85 24.79 1.12
CA LEU A 154 29.22 25.54 2.31
C LEU A 154 30.72 25.43 2.62
N ASP A 155 31.32 24.24 2.49
CA ASP A 155 32.77 24.05 2.67
C ASP A 155 33.58 24.89 1.66
N GLN A 156 33.17 24.92 0.39
CA GLN A 156 33.84 25.77 -0.61
C GLN A 156 33.68 27.26 -0.32
N TYR A 157 32.50 27.68 0.15
CA TYR A 157 32.28 29.05 0.58
C TYR A 157 33.21 29.45 1.75
N GLU A 158 33.30 28.61 2.78
CA GLU A 158 34.22 28.82 3.91
C GLU A 158 35.69 28.89 3.44
N ARG A 159 36.08 28.03 2.48
CA ARG A 159 37.43 28.05 1.88
C ARG A 159 37.72 29.33 1.09
N ILE A 160 36.71 29.94 0.47
CA ILE A 160 36.85 31.24 -0.21
C ILE A 160 37.11 32.33 0.84
N GLU A 161 36.31 32.40 1.91
CA GLU A 161 36.51 33.39 2.97
C GLU A 161 37.91 33.27 3.61
N LYS A 162 38.37 32.06 3.92
CA LYS A 162 39.73 31.81 4.41
C LYS A 162 40.82 32.22 3.40
N SER A 163 40.58 32.03 2.10
CA SER A 163 41.56 32.42 1.08
C SER A 163 41.64 33.94 0.91
N ILE A 164 40.56 34.66 1.18
CA ILE A 164 40.52 36.12 1.23
C ILE A 164 41.30 36.63 2.44
N SER A 165 41.08 36.05 3.63
CA SER A 165 41.81 36.43 4.85
C SER A 165 43.31 36.17 4.74
N ASP A 166 43.69 35.09 4.07
CA ASP A 166 45.09 34.71 3.87
C ASP A 166 45.80 35.52 2.75
N GLY A 167 45.11 36.45 2.09
CA GLY A 167 45.65 37.27 1.00
C GLY A 167 45.90 36.51 -0.31
N ARG A 168 45.40 35.27 -0.45
CA ARG A 168 45.52 34.45 -1.68
C ARG A 168 44.38 34.75 -2.65
N TYR A 169 44.29 36.00 -3.10
CA TYR A 169 43.16 36.51 -3.90
C TYR A 169 42.91 35.75 -5.21
N TYR A 170 43.97 35.31 -5.91
CA TYR A 170 43.83 34.51 -7.13
C TYR A 170 43.18 33.14 -6.86
N HIS A 171 43.59 32.48 -5.77
CA HIS A 171 43.02 31.20 -5.40
C HIS A 171 41.56 31.37 -4.94
N ALA A 172 41.25 32.44 -4.21
CA ALA A 172 39.88 32.77 -3.82
C ALA A 172 38.98 32.97 -5.05
N LEU A 173 39.42 33.75 -6.04
CA LEU A 173 38.66 34.03 -7.25
C LEU A 173 38.41 32.76 -8.09
N LYS A 174 39.43 31.90 -8.23
CA LYS A 174 39.31 30.63 -8.96
C LYS A 174 38.34 29.65 -8.29
N THR A 175 38.38 29.54 -6.95
CA THR A 175 37.42 28.72 -6.21
C THR A 175 36.01 29.30 -6.32
N LEU A 176 35.85 30.62 -6.29
CA LEU A 176 34.57 31.31 -6.44
C LEU A 176 33.95 31.11 -7.84
N GLU A 177 34.76 31.10 -8.90
CA GLU A 177 34.31 30.78 -10.26
C GLU A 177 33.82 29.33 -10.38
N ASN A 178 34.54 28.39 -9.75
CA ASN A 178 34.12 26.99 -9.71
C ASN A 178 32.80 26.80 -8.94
N LEU A 179 32.62 27.52 -7.83
CA LEU A 179 31.38 27.52 -7.04
C LEU A 179 30.17 27.95 -7.90
N GLU A 180 30.33 29.02 -8.70
CA GLU A 180 29.25 29.52 -9.56
C GLU A 180 28.93 28.58 -10.72
N HIS A 181 29.94 28.07 -11.44
CA HIS A 181 29.70 27.33 -12.68
C HIS A 181 29.29 25.87 -12.48
N TYR A 182 29.78 25.22 -11.44
CA TYR A 182 29.55 23.79 -11.20
C TYR A 182 28.54 23.55 -10.08
N GLN A 183 28.71 24.20 -8.94
CA GLN A 183 27.96 23.85 -7.74
C GLN A 183 26.62 24.58 -7.61
N LEU A 184 26.54 25.83 -8.08
CA LEU A 184 25.29 26.60 -8.04
C LEU A 184 24.16 25.95 -8.85
N LYS A 185 24.51 25.29 -9.97
CA LYS A 185 23.56 24.53 -10.80
C LYS A 185 22.94 23.35 -10.05
N SER A 186 23.70 22.70 -9.18
CA SER A 186 23.24 21.54 -8.41
C SER A 186 22.28 21.91 -7.28
N ILE A 187 22.24 23.17 -6.86
CA ILE A 187 21.55 23.62 -5.63
C ILE A 187 20.44 24.65 -5.95
N GLN A 188 20.13 24.90 -7.23
CA GLN A 188 19.12 25.91 -7.62
C GLN A 188 17.73 25.70 -7.00
N SER A 189 17.39 24.46 -6.62
CA SER A 189 16.13 24.14 -5.95
C SER A 189 16.03 24.64 -4.50
N TYR A 190 17.14 25.00 -3.86
CA TYR A 190 17.16 25.42 -2.46
C TYR A 190 17.10 26.95 -2.32
N THR A 191 16.36 27.42 -1.31
CA THR A 191 16.18 28.86 -1.03
C THR A 191 17.50 29.58 -0.72
N PHE A 192 18.45 28.92 -0.04
CA PHE A 192 19.75 29.52 0.28
C PHE A 192 20.63 29.74 -0.97
N SER A 193 20.38 29.01 -2.07
CA SER A 193 21.09 29.19 -3.34
C SER A 193 20.89 30.60 -3.90
N ALA A 194 19.66 31.13 -3.79
CA ALA A 194 19.35 32.49 -4.21
C ALA A 194 20.09 33.55 -3.38
N CYS A 195 20.29 33.29 -2.08
CA CYS A 195 21.10 34.15 -1.22
C CYS A 195 22.58 34.10 -1.62
N LEU A 196 23.11 32.89 -1.82
CA LEU A 196 24.49 32.69 -2.26
C LEU A 196 24.77 33.35 -3.61
N GLN A 197 23.85 33.25 -4.57
CA GLN A 197 23.97 33.88 -5.88
C GLN A 197 24.05 35.41 -5.80
N LYS A 198 23.34 36.04 -4.85
CA LYS A 198 23.45 37.48 -4.59
C LYS A 198 24.76 37.85 -3.92
N ARG A 199 25.31 36.98 -3.07
CA ARG A 199 26.56 37.22 -2.34
C ARG A 199 27.82 37.05 -3.21
N ILE A 200 27.78 36.19 -4.23
CA ILE A 200 28.90 35.97 -5.17
C ILE A 200 29.45 37.27 -5.79
N PRO A 201 28.64 38.17 -6.40
CA PRO A 201 29.17 39.42 -6.95
C PRO A 201 29.74 40.36 -5.89
N GLU A 202 29.21 40.35 -4.67
CA GLU A 202 29.75 41.13 -3.54
C GLU A 202 31.15 40.63 -3.16
N LEU A 203 31.33 39.30 -3.04
CA LEU A 203 32.65 38.70 -2.78
C LEU A 203 33.65 39.00 -3.90
N ARG A 204 33.23 39.04 -5.16
CA ARG A 204 34.09 39.47 -6.27
C ARG A 204 34.54 40.91 -6.11
N ALA A 205 33.63 41.80 -5.74
CA ALA A 205 33.95 43.20 -5.53
C ALA A 205 34.93 43.37 -4.35
N GLU A 206 34.74 42.59 -3.27
CA GLU A 206 35.61 42.57 -2.10
C GLU A 206 37.02 42.06 -2.43
N ILE A 207 37.14 40.93 -3.15
CA ILE A 207 38.44 40.42 -3.63
C ILE A 207 39.13 41.47 -4.51
N LYS A 208 38.38 42.13 -5.40
CA LYS A 208 38.91 43.16 -6.29
C LYS A 208 39.41 44.37 -5.52
N SER A 209 38.64 44.88 -4.55
CA SER A 209 39.04 46.04 -3.75
C SER A 209 40.24 45.72 -2.86
N ALA A 210 40.25 44.56 -2.20
CA ALA A 210 41.35 44.11 -1.35
C ALA A 210 42.64 43.89 -2.14
N SER A 211 42.57 43.25 -3.32
CA SER A 211 43.74 43.05 -4.19
C SER A 211 44.27 44.36 -4.78
N LEU A 212 43.39 45.31 -5.13
CA LEU A 212 43.80 46.64 -5.57
C LEU A 212 44.45 47.43 -4.44
N ALA A 213 43.91 47.38 -3.22
CA ALA A 213 44.50 48.02 -2.05
C ALA A 213 45.91 47.48 -1.76
N GLN A 214 46.07 46.15 -1.74
CA GLN A 214 47.38 45.52 -1.57
C GLN A 214 48.36 45.94 -2.68
N LEU A 215 47.89 46.04 -3.93
CA LEU A 215 48.72 46.51 -5.04
C LEU A 215 49.09 47.99 -4.89
N THR A 216 48.17 48.86 -4.48
CA THR A 216 48.47 50.28 -4.27
C THR A 216 49.45 50.49 -3.13
N ASP A 217 49.31 49.74 -2.03
CA ASP A 217 50.24 49.78 -0.91
C ASP A 217 51.63 49.33 -1.33
N PHE A 218 51.71 48.23 -2.10
CA PHE A 218 52.96 47.74 -2.68
C PHE A 218 53.62 48.76 -3.62
N LEU A 219 52.84 49.42 -4.48
CA LEU A 219 53.37 50.45 -5.38
C LEU A 219 53.84 51.69 -4.61
N GLU A 220 53.18 52.07 -3.52
CA GLU A 220 53.62 53.15 -2.65
C GLU A 220 54.92 52.79 -1.92
N GLU A 221 55.04 51.54 -1.47
CA GLU A 221 56.26 51.01 -0.86
C GLU A 221 57.43 51.02 -1.86
N ILE A 222 57.23 50.52 -3.08
CA ILE A 222 58.23 50.61 -4.15
C ILE A 222 58.59 52.07 -4.41
N ARG A 223 57.63 52.98 -4.52
CA ARG A 223 57.89 54.41 -4.74
C ARG A 223 58.80 55.01 -3.65
N LYS A 224 58.56 54.69 -2.38
CA LYS A 224 59.41 55.12 -1.26
C LYS A 224 60.84 54.57 -1.38
N HIS A 225 60.97 53.29 -1.69
CA HIS A 225 62.27 52.63 -1.84
C HIS A 225 63.03 53.07 -3.10
N SER A 226 62.33 53.30 -4.21
CA SER A 226 62.93 53.73 -5.47
C SER A 226 63.45 55.17 -5.41
N VAL A 227 62.77 56.07 -4.70
CA VAL A 227 63.27 57.43 -4.44
C VAL A 227 64.54 57.39 -3.59
N ARG A 228 64.58 56.54 -2.55
CA ARG A 228 65.78 56.33 -1.72
C ARG A 228 66.93 55.73 -2.53
N LEU A 229 66.67 54.67 -3.30
CA LEU A 229 67.67 54.07 -4.19
C LEU A 229 68.18 55.09 -5.20
N GLY A 230 67.27 55.85 -5.83
CA GLY A 230 67.60 56.91 -6.78
C GLY A 230 68.51 57.97 -6.17
N ALA A 231 68.24 58.45 -4.95
CA ALA A 231 69.09 59.40 -4.24
C ALA A 231 70.49 58.83 -3.95
N ILE A 232 70.59 57.58 -3.51
CA ILE A 232 71.88 56.91 -3.26
C ILE A 232 72.66 56.74 -4.57
N THR A 233 71.99 56.32 -5.64
CA THR A 233 72.58 56.16 -6.97
C THR A 233 73.05 57.50 -7.52
N MET A 234 72.25 58.57 -7.39
CA MET A 234 72.63 59.93 -7.79
C MET A 234 73.82 60.45 -7.00
N HIS A 235 73.85 60.24 -5.68
CA HIS A 235 74.98 60.64 -4.84
C HIS A 235 76.27 59.93 -5.28
N ARG A 236 76.24 58.60 -5.45
CA ARG A 236 77.40 57.83 -5.93
C ARG A 236 77.84 58.20 -7.34
N ILE A 237 76.91 58.57 -8.22
CA ILE A 237 77.22 59.05 -9.57
C ILE A 237 77.86 60.45 -9.52
N ALA A 238 77.34 61.36 -8.69
CA ALA A 238 77.90 62.70 -8.51
C ALA A 238 79.33 62.66 -7.95
N GLU A 239 79.58 61.81 -6.94
CA GLU A 239 80.92 61.53 -6.42
C GLU A 239 81.87 61.01 -7.50
N LYS A 240 81.39 60.12 -8.37
CA LYS A 240 82.19 59.51 -9.44
C LYS A 240 82.46 60.43 -10.64
N ILE A 241 81.57 61.39 -10.91
CA ILE A 241 81.68 62.35 -12.01
C ILE A 241 82.44 63.63 -11.60
N GLY A 242 82.67 63.85 -10.30
CA GLY A 242 83.53 64.94 -9.81
C GLY A 242 82.87 66.33 -9.80
N MET A 243 81.54 66.41 -9.66
CA MET A 243 80.86 67.69 -9.46
C MET A 243 80.97 68.14 -8.00
N ARG A 244 81.65 69.27 -7.75
CA ARG A 244 81.72 69.96 -6.46
C ARG A 244 80.40 70.67 -6.11
N ASP A 245 80.20 70.81 -4.80
CA ASP A 245 79.04 71.23 -4.00
C ASP A 245 78.35 72.60 -4.27
N ASP A 246 78.21 73.09 -5.52
CA ASP A 246 77.65 74.44 -5.76
C ASP A 246 76.18 74.49 -6.24
N PHE A 247 75.38 73.42 -6.06
CA PHE A 247 73.95 73.45 -6.49
C PHE A 247 72.92 72.90 -5.48
N LEU A 248 73.31 72.51 -4.26
CA LEU A 248 72.43 71.77 -3.34
C LEU A 248 71.65 72.62 -2.32
N THR A 249 71.79 73.95 -2.27
CA THR A 249 71.10 74.81 -1.29
C THR A 249 69.97 75.67 -1.85
N LYS A 250 69.37 75.29 -3.00
CA LYS A 250 68.11 75.91 -3.43
C LYS A 250 67.21 74.94 -4.22
N SER A 251 66.62 73.99 -3.51
CA SER A 251 65.37 73.37 -3.97
C SER A 251 64.26 73.68 -2.95
N GLU A 252 63.69 74.87 -3.11
CA GLU A 252 62.34 75.16 -2.59
C GLU A 252 61.40 74.04 -3.05
N LYS A 253 60.54 73.61 -2.11
CA LYS A 253 59.45 72.66 -2.33
C LYS A 253 58.68 73.04 -3.60
N ARG A 254 58.96 72.37 -4.72
CA ARG A 254 58.03 72.35 -5.85
C ARG A 254 56.98 71.27 -5.53
N PRO A 255 55.71 71.64 -5.35
CA PRO A 255 54.67 70.64 -5.20
C PRO A 255 54.58 69.83 -6.49
N VAL A 256 54.45 68.51 -6.34
CA VAL A 256 54.13 67.61 -7.45
C VAL A 256 52.82 68.11 -8.06
N PRO A 257 52.72 68.33 -9.38
CA PRO A 257 51.46 68.74 -9.98
C PRO A 257 50.44 67.64 -9.74
N ALA A 258 49.34 67.99 -9.06
CA ALA A 258 48.17 67.13 -8.96
C ALA A 258 47.71 66.82 -10.38
N ARG A 259 47.81 65.55 -10.81
CA ARG A 259 47.10 65.11 -12.01
C ARG A 259 45.62 65.23 -11.68
N ARG A 260 44.93 66.13 -12.38
CA ARG A 260 43.46 66.17 -12.41
C ARG A 260 42.98 64.77 -12.79
N ILE A 261 42.23 64.15 -11.89
CA ILE A 261 41.26 63.14 -12.29
C ILE A 261 40.25 63.94 -13.11
N ASP A 262 40.19 63.64 -14.40
CA ASP A 262 39.14 64.15 -15.27
C ASP A 262 37.88 63.38 -14.88
N ASP A 263 36.99 64.03 -14.12
CA ASP A 263 35.61 63.58 -13.94
C ASP A 263 34.87 63.79 -15.28
N GLY A 264 35.17 62.92 -16.23
CA GLY A 264 34.49 62.84 -17.51
C GLY A 264 33.11 62.21 -17.35
N SER A 265 32.13 63.02 -16.92
CA SER A 265 30.73 62.78 -17.27
C SER A 265 30.48 63.27 -18.69
N ASN A 266 30.46 62.37 -19.66
CA ASN A 266 29.68 62.49 -20.91
C ASN A 266 29.53 61.07 -21.47
N SER A 267 28.35 60.45 -21.36
CA SER A 267 27.23 60.52 -22.30
C SER A 267 27.64 60.25 -23.75
N ASP A 268 27.10 59.13 -24.26
CA ASP A 268 26.83 58.77 -25.65
C ASP A 268 27.96 58.85 -26.68
N VAL A 269 28.58 57.70 -27.01
CA VAL A 269 28.68 57.24 -28.41
C VAL A 269 28.66 55.71 -28.43
N ASP A 270 27.69 55.20 -29.19
CA ASP A 270 27.41 53.81 -29.49
C ASP A 270 28.40 53.22 -30.52
N GLU A 271 28.28 51.90 -30.70
CA GLU A 271 28.61 51.15 -31.92
C GLU A 271 30.05 50.77 -32.31
N THR A 272 30.26 49.46 -32.23
CA THR A 272 30.90 48.58 -33.23
C THR A 272 32.43 48.47 -33.30
N HIS A 273 32.95 47.35 -32.77
CA HIS A 273 34.10 46.52 -33.21
C HIS A 273 34.43 45.64 -31.98
N TYR A 274 34.20 44.33 -31.92
CA TYR A 274 34.68 43.25 -32.77
C TYR A 274 33.72 42.04 -32.65
N LYS A 275 32.97 41.75 -33.72
CA LYS A 275 32.50 40.40 -34.00
C LYS A 275 33.27 39.89 -35.22
N GLU A 276 33.53 38.59 -35.20
CA GLU A 276 33.85 37.76 -36.36
C GLU A 276 35.31 37.76 -36.87
N LEU A 277 36.15 37.04 -36.13
CA LEU A 277 37.12 36.14 -36.74
C LEU A 277 36.50 34.73 -36.83
N LYS A 278 35.65 34.52 -37.84
CA LYS A 278 35.51 33.21 -38.48
C LYS A 278 34.80 33.34 -39.82
N LEU A 279 35.48 32.77 -40.81
CA LEU A 279 34.97 32.23 -42.08
C LEU A 279 35.01 33.14 -43.32
N GLY A 280 35.85 32.73 -44.28
CA GLY A 280 35.75 33.20 -45.65
C GLY A 280 36.84 32.66 -46.58
N LYS A 281 36.69 31.43 -47.08
CA LYS A 281 36.96 31.07 -48.48
C LYS A 281 35.95 29.98 -48.89
N SER A 282 34.95 30.38 -49.69
CA SER A 282 34.84 30.09 -51.15
C SER A 282 34.25 28.70 -51.41
N LYS A 283 33.23 28.46 -52.24
CA LYS A 283 32.57 29.16 -53.36
C LYS A 283 31.20 28.47 -53.53
N THR A 284 30.10 29.21 -53.76
CA THR A 284 29.35 29.26 -55.05
C THR A 284 29.51 28.00 -55.93
N VAL A 285 28.42 27.37 -56.38
CA VAL A 285 27.66 27.80 -57.56
C VAL A 285 26.25 27.17 -57.57
N SER A 286 25.30 27.98 -58.03
CA SER A 286 23.91 27.72 -58.51
C SER A 286 23.61 26.30 -59.01
N GLY A 287 22.44 25.73 -58.78
CA GLY A 287 21.13 26.19 -59.27
C GLY A 287 20.32 24.97 -59.74
N PRO A 288 19.02 25.12 -60.06
CA PRO A 288 18.00 24.14 -59.72
C PRO A 288 17.68 23.16 -60.85
N SER A 289 17.37 21.92 -60.47
CA SER A 289 16.29 21.04 -60.98
C SER A 289 16.35 19.71 -60.23
#